data_AF-A0A7W0GSV9-F1
#
_entry.id   AF-A0A7W0GSV9-F1
#
_cell.length_a   1.000
_cell.length_b   1.000
_cell.length_c   1.000
_cell.angle_alpha   90.00
_cell.angle_beta   90.00
_cell.angle_gamma   90.00
#
_symmetry.space_group_name_H-M   'P 1'
#
loop_
_entity.id
_entity.type
_entity.pdbx_description
1 polymer ?
#
loop_
_entity_poly.entity_id
_entity_poly.type
_entity_poly.pdbx_seq_one_letter_code
_entity_poly.pdbx_strand_id
1 'polypeptide(L)'
;MPTYAYELEEAVNDGYLVPSVNIEVPGKFQREGIKYDELSDEEKEEWEAIDWDEEGNVPEKVEPAALNRWLFNEDTVDKVLENLMINGLKVAGGDRLGKTIIFAKNHDHALFIQERFDIQYPKLKGQFARVIDHYATYVESLIDDFSTTEKAPHIAVSVDMLDTGIDIPEIVNLVFFKAMRSKTKFLQMIGRGTRLRPDLFGPGQDKECFYIFDYCQNFEFFNQNKLGSEAATQPSLSKQLFIKRLELLSSVRTAESASEGLTQLGQEIAEHLQTEVAAMNVDNFVVRPHRQAVEKYRDEQAWEDLGSTDYAEVAHILAGLPTELEPEDETAKRFDLLILKIQLAIIQASADYIRLHDQVKEIARRLEDKQTIPMVYAQIELIEDLQQEHYWQDITLPMLENVRRRLRDLVKFMDKKQRKIIYTDFEDELSEPREVNLNGSVSATSSTQYKKKMMSFLIAHEDHIVLHKLKHNVPITPTDIEELKRLLFETGDVGTPEDFERVYGKQEHLGLFIRSLVGLDREAAKKAFSNYLTEHRFNSTQIQFINLIIDYLSQNGVIEPSKLYEPPYTDFNTSGLDGVFQDKDADQILGILKSIRQDAAA
;
A
#
# COMPACT_ATOMS: atom_id res chain seq x y z
N MET A 1 -15.04 16.60 -2.33
CA MET A 1 -14.52 15.97 -1.10
C MET A 1 -15.58 15.03 -0.54
N PRO A 2 -15.20 13.85 -0.02
CA PRO A 2 -16.15 12.97 0.66
C PRO A 2 -16.74 13.67 1.89
N THR A 3 -18.02 13.42 2.16
CA THR A 3 -18.77 14.03 3.28
C THR A 3 -18.54 13.32 4.62
N TYR A 4 -17.95 12.13 4.59
CA TYR A 4 -17.60 11.32 5.77
C TYR A 4 -16.48 10.34 5.39
N ALA A 5 -15.59 10.03 6.34
CA ALA A 5 -14.55 9.02 6.20
C ALA A 5 -14.53 8.17 7.47
N TYR A 6 -14.60 6.85 7.31
CA TYR A 6 -14.45 5.87 8.38
C TYR A 6 -13.15 5.14 8.13
N GLU A 7 -12.11 5.53 8.86
CA GLU A 7 -10.75 5.09 8.60
C GLU A 7 -10.48 3.71 9.21
N LEU A 8 -9.46 3.00 8.70
CA LEU A 8 -9.07 1.67 9.18
C LEU A 8 -8.82 1.64 10.69
N GLU A 9 -8.20 2.69 11.24
CA GLU A 9 -7.94 2.86 12.66
C GLU A 9 -9.23 2.90 13.50
N GLU A 10 -10.24 3.63 13.03
CA GLU A 10 -11.55 3.71 13.70
C GLU A 10 -12.26 2.36 13.67
N ALA A 11 -12.27 1.70 12.51
CA ALA A 11 -12.87 0.37 12.34
C ALA A 11 -12.23 -0.71 13.21
N VAL A 12 -10.92 -0.65 13.44
CA VAL A 12 -10.20 -1.55 14.35
C VAL A 12 -10.53 -1.24 15.81
N ASN A 13 -10.55 0.04 16.19
CA ASN A 13 -10.85 0.44 17.57
C ASN A 13 -12.29 0.09 17.99
N ASP A 14 -13.24 0.17 17.05
CA ASP A 14 -14.63 -0.21 17.24
C ASP A 14 -14.85 -1.74 17.19
N GLY A 15 -13.82 -2.52 16.87
CA GLY A 15 -13.87 -3.98 16.82
C GLY A 15 -14.55 -4.56 15.57
N TYR A 16 -14.70 -3.76 14.50
CA TYR A 16 -15.23 -4.22 13.21
C TYR A 16 -14.16 -4.82 12.29
N LEU A 17 -12.88 -4.52 12.54
CA LEU A 17 -11.73 -5.07 11.84
C LEU A 17 -10.63 -5.49 12.83
N VAL A 18 -9.74 -6.38 12.38
CA VAL A 18 -8.56 -6.80 13.14
C VAL A 18 -7.33 -6.01 12.68
N PRO A 19 -6.43 -5.64 13.61
CA PRO A 19 -5.18 -4.96 13.31
C PRO A 19 -4.14 -5.89 12.66
N SER A 20 -3.12 -5.28 12.04
CA SER A 20 -1.94 -5.97 11.53
C SER A 20 -0.76 -5.93 12.50
N VAL A 21 0.06 -6.98 12.48
CA VAL A 21 1.44 -6.98 13.00
C VAL A 21 2.36 -6.91 11.79
N ASN A 22 3.12 -5.81 11.68
CA ASN A 22 3.96 -5.56 10.53
C ASN A 22 5.40 -5.98 10.85
N ILE A 23 5.91 -6.95 10.12
CA ILE A 23 7.22 -7.57 10.31
C ILE A 23 8.06 -7.22 9.09
N GLU A 24 9.12 -6.46 9.30
CA GLU A 24 10.08 -6.13 8.25
C GLU A 24 11.25 -7.12 8.32
N VAL A 25 11.62 -7.67 7.17
CA VAL A 25 12.78 -8.56 7.03
C VAL A 25 13.63 -8.10 5.84
N PRO A 26 14.39 -6.99 5.99
CA PRO A 26 15.25 -6.50 4.92
C PRO A 26 16.28 -7.56 4.48
N GLY A 27 16.34 -7.83 3.18
CA GLY A 27 17.41 -8.61 2.54
C GLY A 27 18.45 -7.73 1.85
N LYS A 28 19.71 -8.16 1.87
CA LYS A 28 20.84 -7.45 1.25
C LYS A 28 20.64 -7.30 -0.26
N PHE A 29 20.33 -8.38 -0.97
CA PHE A 29 20.16 -8.32 -2.43
C PHE A 29 19.01 -7.41 -2.84
N GLN A 30 17.86 -7.48 -2.16
CA GLN A 30 16.71 -6.62 -2.45
C GLN A 30 17.01 -5.13 -2.22
N ARG A 31 18.02 -4.79 -1.41
CA ARG A 31 18.43 -3.42 -1.11
C ARG A 31 19.52 -2.92 -2.04
N GLU A 32 20.57 -3.71 -2.23
CA GLU A 32 21.83 -3.27 -2.85
C GLU A 32 22.10 -3.91 -4.21
N GLY A 33 21.35 -4.97 -4.55
CA GLY A 33 21.62 -5.82 -5.70
C GLY A 33 22.66 -6.88 -5.37
N ILE A 34 23.17 -7.55 -6.40
CA ILE A 34 24.23 -8.54 -6.30
C ILE A 34 25.48 -7.96 -6.94
N LYS A 35 26.59 -7.90 -6.22
CA LYS A 35 27.86 -7.35 -6.70
C LYS A 35 28.87 -8.49 -6.80
N TYR A 36 29.51 -8.65 -7.96
CA TYR A 36 30.46 -9.74 -8.21
C TYR A 36 31.58 -9.78 -7.16
N ASP A 37 32.13 -8.62 -6.78
CA ASP A 37 33.22 -8.54 -5.80
C ASP A 37 32.84 -9.00 -4.38
N GLU A 38 31.54 -9.03 -4.06
CA GLU A 38 31.02 -9.45 -2.75
C GLU A 38 30.67 -10.94 -2.70
N LEU A 39 30.74 -11.65 -3.83
CA LEU A 39 30.49 -13.09 -3.92
C LEU A 39 31.72 -13.90 -3.47
N SER A 40 31.47 -15.10 -2.95
CA SER A 40 32.50 -16.10 -2.68
C SER A 40 33.18 -16.57 -3.97
N ASP A 41 34.34 -17.21 -3.86
CA ASP A 41 35.08 -17.69 -5.03
C ASP A 41 34.27 -18.74 -5.83
N GLU A 42 33.49 -19.58 -5.15
CA GLU A 42 32.61 -20.57 -5.79
C GLU A 42 31.45 -19.89 -6.55
N GLU A 43 30.79 -18.91 -5.92
CA GLU A 43 29.72 -18.13 -6.55
C GLU A 43 30.22 -17.26 -7.71
N LYS A 44 31.48 -16.82 -7.68
CA LYS A 44 32.12 -16.11 -8.80
C LYS A 44 32.31 -17.02 -10.00
N GLU A 45 32.75 -18.26 -9.80
CA GLU A 45 32.83 -19.26 -10.87
C GLU A 45 31.44 -19.52 -11.48
N GLU A 46 30.40 -19.62 -10.64
CA GLU A 46 29.02 -19.73 -11.11
C GLU A 46 28.56 -18.48 -11.87
N TRP A 47 28.85 -17.29 -11.35
CA TRP A 47 28.54 -16.01 -12.00
C TRP A 47 29.16 -15.89 -13.39
N GLU A 48 30.41 -16.31 -13.55
CA GLU A 48 31.12 -16.32 -14.83
C GLU A 48 30.59 -17.39 -15.80
N ALA A 49 30.05 -18.50 -15.27
CA ALA A 49 29.44 -19.56 -16.07
C ALA A 49 28.03 -19.21 -16.56
N ILE A 50 27.37 -18.22 -15.97
CA ILE A 50 26.06 -17.74 -16.42
C ILE A 50 26.20 -17.11 -17.79
N ASP A 51 25.39 -17.60 -18.73
CA ASP A 51 25.22 -16.97 -20.05
C ASP A 51 24.26 -15.77 -19.91
N TRP A 52 24.84 -14.61 -19.63
CA TRP A 52 24.18 -13.33 -19.32
C TRP A 52 23.58 -12.63 -20.54
N ASP A 53 24.29 -12.64 -21.67
CA ASP A 53 23.84 -12.08 -22.93
C ASP A 53 24.47 -12.80 -24.13
N GLU A 54 23.91 -12.56 -25.32
CA GLU A 54 24.34 -13.20 -26.57
C GLU A 54 25.77 -12.81 -27.00
N GLU A 55 26.34 -11.76 -26.41
CA GLU A 55 27.69 -11.26 -26.68
C GLU A 55 28.74 -11.86 -25.72
N GLY A 56 28.31 -12.57 -24.67
CA GLY A 56 29.17 -13.16 -23.65
C GLY A 56 29.69 -12.16 -22.61
N ASN A 57 29.04 -11.00 -22.45
CA ASN A 57 29.45 -10.01 -21.45
C ASN A 57 28.98 -10.43 -20.06
N VAL A 58 29.90 -10.48 -19.10
CA VAL A 58 29.60 -10.74 -17.69
C VAL A 58 29.46 -9.40 -16.95
N PRO A 59 28.30 -9.08 -16.35
CA PRO A 59 28.12 -7.83 -15.62
C PRO A 59 28.88 -7.84 -14.29
N GLU A 60 29.41 -6.69 -13.87
CA GLU A 60 30.05 -6.51 -12.55
C GLU A 60 29.03 -6.48 -11.40
N LYS A 61 27.77 -6.12 -11.71
CA LYS A 61 26.67 -6.08 -10.74
C LYS A 61 25.30 -6.27 -11.38
N VAL A 62 24.38 -6.77 -10.58
CA VAL A 62 22.93 -6.83 -10.88
C VAL A 62 22.20 -5.87 -9.95
N GLU A 63 21.47 -4.93 -10.53
CA GLU A 63 20.67 -3.95 -9.79
C GLU A 63 19.45 -4.58 -9.10
N PRO A 64 18.98 -4.07 -7.94
CA PRO A 64 17.79 -4.58 -7.24
C PRO A 64 16.54 -4.70 -8.12
N ALA A 65 16.39 -3.81 -9.11
CA ALA A 65 15.24 -3.80 -10.02
C ALA A 65 15.17 -5.01 -10.97
N ALA A 66 16.26 -5.77 -11.09
CA ALA A 66 16.35 -7.01 -11.85
C ALA A 66 15.87 -8.23 -11.05
N LEU A 67 16.11 -8.20 -9.73
CA LEU A 67 15.73 -9.26 -8.82
C LEU A 67 14.22 -9.48 -8.83
N ASN A 68 13.84 -10.74 -8.76
CA ASN A 68 12.45 -11.19 -8.81
C ASN A 68 11.72 -10.75 -10.09
N ARG A 69 12.42 -10.21 -11.10
CA ARG A 69 11.83 -9.81 -12.38
C ARG A 69 12.32 -10.68 -13.52
N TRP A 70 13.63 -10.84 -13.65
CA TRP A 70 14.26 -11.71 -14.64
C TRP A 70 15.47 -12.45 -14.07
N LEU A 71 15.99 -12.04 -12.91
CA LEU A 71 16.92 -12.83 -12.11
C LEU A 71 16.20 -13.33 -10.86
N PHE A 72 16.26 -14.64 -10.63
CA PHE A 72 15.63 -15.32 -9.51
C PHE A 72 16.70 -16.05 -8.69
N ASN A 73 16.79 -15.75 -7.40
CA ASN A 73 17.77 -16.34 -6.51
C ASN A 73 17.12 -17.37 -5.58
N GLU A 74 17.61 -18.60 -5.59
CA GLU A 74 17.10 -19.75 -4.84
C GLU A 74 17.20 -19.50 -3.33
N ASP A 75 18.41 -19.28 -2.79
CA ASP A 75 18.66 -19.00 -1.37
C ASP A 75 17.78 -17.86 -0.81
N THR A 76 17.59 -16.75 -1.54
CA THR A 76 16.70 -15.66 -1.11
C THR A 76 15.26 -16.17 -0.94
N VAL A 77 14.72 -16.89 -1.92
CA VAL A 77 13.33 -17.38 -1.87
C VAL A 77 13.17 -18.43 -0.77
N ASP A 78 14.15 -19.32 -0.61
CA ASP A 78 14.15 -20.36 0.41
C ASP A 78 14.17 -19.76 1.83
N LYS A 79 15.03 -18.76 2.08
CA LYS A 79 15.06 -18.04 3.37
C LYS A 79 13.76 -17.29 3.66
N VAL A 80 13.11 -16.71 2.64
CA VAL A 80 11.78 -16.10 2.77
C VAL A 80 10.73 -17.14 3.16
N LEU A 81 10.71 -18.29 2.48
CA LEU A 81 9.76 -19.37 2.76
C LEU A 81 10.00 -20.00 4.14
N GLU A 82 11.25 -20.21 4.53
CA GLU A 82 11.62 -20.69 5.86
C GLU A 82 11.11 -19.73 6.94
N ASN A 83 11.41 -18.44 6.80
CA ASN A 83 10.98 -17.43 7.75
C ASN A 83 9.45 -17.39 7.91
N LEU A 84 8.71 -17.46 6.79
CA LEU A 84 7.25 -17.55 6.79
C LEU A 84 6.75 -18.81 7.52
N MET A 85 7.34 -19.97 7.26
CA MET A 85 6.88 -21.25 7.83
C MET A 85 7.18 -21.36 9.34
N ILE A 86 8.27 -20.72 9.80
CA ILE A 86 8.62 -20.66 11.21
C ILE A 86 7.75 -19.64 11.95
N ASN A 87 7.66 -18.41 11.44
CA ASN A 87 7.13 -17.26 12.17
C ASN A 87 5.69 -16.86 11.79
N GLY A 88 5.14 -17.39 10.70
CA GLY A 88 3.78 -17.10 10.27
C GLY A 88 2.73 -17.64 11.25
N LEU A 89 1.57 -16.98 11.30
CA LEU A 89 0.43 -17.43 12.11
C LEU A 89 -0.06 -18.81 11.65
N LYS A 90 -0.25 -19.71 12.62
CA LYS A 90 -0.64 -21.10 12.42
C LYS A 90 -2.04 -21.35 12.95
N VAL A 91 -2.75 -22.29 12.32
CA VAL A 91 -4.08 -22.77 12.66
C VAL A 91 -4.03 -24.27 12.95
N ALA A 92 -5.19 -24.90 13.21
CA ALA A 92 -5.30 -26.33 13.51
C ALA A 92 -4.37 -26.76 14.66
N GLY A 93 -4.41 -26.03 15.79
CA GLY A 93 -3.59 -26.32 16.97
C GLY A 93 -2.10 -25.99 16.81
N GLY A 94 -1.72 -25.28 15.75
CA GLY A 94 -0.33 -24.90 15.46
C GLY A 94 0.36 -25.82 14.44
N ASP A 95 -0.31 -26.87 13.97
CA ASP A 95 0.27 -27.86 13.05
C ASP A 95 0.32 -27.39 11.59
N ARG A 96 -0.43 -26.33 11.25
CA ARG A 96 -0.60 -25.89 9.86
C ARG A 96 -0.51 -24.37 9.75
N LEU A 97 0.19 -23.86 8.73
CA LEU A 97 0.18 -22.43 8.42
C LEU A 97 -1.25 -21.97 8.09
N GLY A 98 -1.66 -20.83 8.65
CA GLY A 98 -2.92 -20.20 8.28
C GLY A 98 -2.93 -19.72 6.83
N LYS A 99 -4.11 -19.34 6.32
CA LYS A 99 -4.25 -18.88 4.94
C LYS A 99 -3.33 -17.68 4.69
N THR A 100 -2.48 -17.82 3.68
CA THR A 100 -1.38 -16.91 3.41
C THR A 100 -1.41 -16.46 1.95
N ILE A 101 -1.17 -15.17 1.70
CA ILE A 101 -0.98 -14.64 0.36
C ILE A 101 0.46 -14.15 0.21
N ILE A 102 1.16 -14.63 -0.82
CA ILE A 102 2.47 -14.12 -1.22
C ILE A 102 2.29 -13.26 -2.48
N PHE A 103 2.63 -11.98 -2.37
CA PHE A 103 2.55 -11.04 -3.48
C PHE A 103 3.84 -11.07 -4.30
N ALA A 104 3.80 -11.84 -5.39
CA ALA A 104 4.92 -12.01 -6.30
C ALA A 104 5.02 -10.85 -7.30
N LYS A 105 6.21 -10.69 -7.87
CA LYS A 105 6.56 -9.58 -8.77
C LYS A 105 5.93 -9.72 -10.16
N ASN A 106 5.95 -10.93 -10.70
CA ASN A 106 5.36 -11.32 -11.98
C ASN A 106 5.06 -12.84 -11.96
N HIS A 107 4.46 -13.35 -13.04
CA HIS A 107 4.06 -14.76 -13.15
C HIS A 107 5.24 -15.73 -12.95
N ASP A 108 6.37 -15.46 -13.61
CA ASP A 108 7.56 -16.32 -13.53
C ASP A 108 8.11 -16.38 -12.10
N HIS A 109 8.14 -15.25 -11.38
CA HIS A 109 8.50 -15.22 -9.97
C HIS A 109 7.51 -16.02 -9.11
N ALA A 110 6.21 -15.95 -9.41
CA ALA A 110 5.19 -16.71 -8.68
C ALA A 110 5.38 -18.23 -8.85
N LEU A 111 5.66 -18.68 -10.08
CA LEU A 111 5.99 -20.07 -10.37
C LEU A 111 7.26 -20.51 -9.64
N PHE A 112 8.30 -19.67 -9.65
CA PHE A 112 9.56 -19.96 -8.98
C PHE A 112 9.39 -20.11 -7.46
N ILE A 113 8.61 -19.23 -6.81
CA ILE A 113 8.27 -19.37 -5.38
C ILE A 113 7.56 -20.71 -5.11
N GLN A 114 6.59 -21.08 -5.95
CA GLN A 114 5.89 -22.35 -5.80
C GLN A 114 6.83 -23.55 -5.97
N GLU A 115 7.73 -23.49 -6.96
CA GLU A 115 8.74 -24.51 -7.21
C GLU A 115 9.68 -24.69 -6.01
N ARG A 116 10.22 -23.59 -5.48
CA ARG A 116 11.07 -23.61 -4.28
C ARG A 116 10.33 -24.21 -3.08
N PHE A 117 9.09 -23.82 -2.86
CA PHE A 117 8.26 -24.42 -1.81
C PHE A 117 8.09 -25.93 -2.00
N ASP A 118 7.81 -26.38 -3.23
CA ASP A 118 7.60 -27.78 -3.56
C ASP A 118 8.88 -28.64 -3.38
N ILE A 119 10.06 -28.04 -3.56
CA ILE A 119 11.36 -28.67 -3.30
C ILE A 119 11.56 -28.86 -1.79
N GLN A 120 11.29 -27.83 -0.98
CA GLN A 120 11.48 -27.87 0.47
C GLN A 120 10.41 -28.72 1.19
N TYR A 121 9.20 -28.82 0.62
CA TYR A 121 8.10 -29.61 1.17
C TYR A 121 7.52 -30.65 0.17
N PRO A 122 8.27 -31.71 -0.20
CA PRO A 122 7.86 -32.64 -1.26
C PRO A 122 6.52 -33.34 -1.05
N LYS A 123 6.11 -33.55 0.21
CA LYS A 123 4.81 -34.17 0.55
C LYS A 123 3.61 -33.24 0.34
N LEU A 124 3.84 -31.93 0.29
CA LEU A 124 2.85 -30.88 0.13
C LEU A 124 2.78 -30.35 -1.31
N LYS A 125 3.66 -30.89 -2.18
CA LYS A 125 3.92 -30.45 -3.54
C LYS A 125 2.64 -30.31 -4.37
N GLY A 126 2.47 -29.15 -5.00
CA GLY A 126 1.37 -28.87 -5.92
C GLY A 126 -0.02 -28.82 -5.27
N GLN A 127 -0.10 -28.83 -3.94
CA GLN A 127 -1.35 -28.72 -3.18
C GLN A 127 -1.32 -27.54 -2.22
N PHE A 128 -0.26 -27.41 -1.41
CA PHE A 128 -0.23 -26.45 -0.30
C PHE A 128 0.04 -25.02 -0.75
N ALA A 129 1.02 -24.83 -1.64
CA ALA A 129 1.29 -23.56 -2.30
C ALA A 129 0.84 -23.62 -3.75
N ARG A 130 0.07 -22.62 -4.21
CA ARG A 130 -0.40 -22.54 -5.60
C ARG A 130 -0.32 -21.12 -6.14
N VAL A 131 0.12 -21.00 -7.39
CA VAL A 131 0.00 -19.75 -8.15
C VAL A 131 -1.46 -19.50 -8.51
N ILE A 132 -1.95 -18.32 -8.15
CA ILE A 132 -3.30 -17.82 -8.46
C ILE A 132 -3.13 -16.47 -9.15
N ASP A 133 -3.11 -16.49 -10.48
CA ASP A 133 -3.06 -15.31 -11.33
C ASP A 133 -3.80 -15.53 -12.65
N HIS A 134 -3.78 -14.54 -13.55
CA HIS A 134 -4.56 -14.57 -14.80
C HIS A 134 -4.17 -15.68 -15.77
N TYR A 135 -3.03 -16.34 -15.58
CA TYR A 135 -2.55 -17.42 -16.46
C TYR A 135 -3.03 -18.80 -16.02
N ALA A 136 -3.53 -18.95 -14.79
CA ALA A 136 -3.99 -20.24 -14.29
C ALA A 136 -5.28 -20.70 -14.99
N THR A 137 -5.33 -21.98 -15.41
CA THR A 137 -6.46 -22.54 -16.18
C THR A 137 -7.74 -22.69 -15.35
N TYR A 138 -7.63 -22.79 -14.02
CA TYR A 138 -8.76 -23.06 -13.10
C TYR A 138 -8.77 -22.09 -11.91
N VAL A 139 -8.58 -20.80 -12.18
CA VAL A 139 -8.50 -19.74 -11.17
C VAL A 139 -9.69 -19.74 -10.21
N GLU A 140 -10.92 -19.76 -10.73
CA GLU A 140 -12.13 -19.67 -9.91
C GLU A 140 -12.21 -20.82 -8.89
N SER A 141 -11.96 -22.05 -9.35
CA SER A 141 -11.92 -23.22 -8.46
C SER A 141 -10.81 -23.12 -7.42
N LEU A 142 -9.62 -22.62 -7.79
CA LEU A 142 -8.52 -22.43 -6.85
C LEU A 142 -8.83 -21.36 -5.81
N ILE A 143 -9.54 -20.29 -6.20
CA ILE A 143 -10.01 -19.26 -5.27
C ILE A 143 -11.07 -19.82 -4.33
N ASP A 144 -12.03 -20.60 -4.84
CA ASP A 144 -13.07 -21.23 -4.02
C ASP A 144 -12.47 -22.20 -3.00
N ASP A 145 -11.52 -23.03 -3.44
CA ASP A 145 -10.81 -23.95 -2.56
C ASP A 145 -9.92 -23.19 -1.56
N PHE A 146 -9.23 -22.12 -1.99
CA PHE A 146 -8.45 -21.27 -1.09
C PHE A 146 -9.33 -20.55 -0.06
N SER A 147 -10.55 -20.16 -0.44
CA SER A 147 -11.54 -19.51 0.44
C SER A 147 -12.15 -20.45 1.47
N THR A 148 -12.00 -21.76 1.28
CA THR A 148 -12.51 -22.79 2.20
C THR A 148 -11.46 -23.17 3.24
N THR A 149 -11.84 -23.14 4.53
CA THR A 149 -10.93 -23.26 5.69
C THR A 149 -10.00 -24.46 5.67
N GLU A 150 -10.57 -25.64 5.45
CA GLU A 150 -9.82 -26.90 5.53
C GLU A 150 -9.27 -27.36 4.19
N LYS A 151 -9.59 -26.67 3.10
CA LYS A 151 -9.10 -27.05 1.78
C LYS A 151 -7.76 -26.39 1.47
N ALA A 152 -6.93 -27.13 0.76
CA ALA A 152 -5.75 -26.59 0.11
C ALA A 152 -6.17 -25.82 -1.17
N PRO A 153 -5.43 -24.78 -1.60
CA PRO A 153 -4.15 -24.34 -1.06
C PRO A 153 -4.25 -23.57 0.26
N HIS A 154 -3.13 -23.48 0.97
CA HIS A 154 -2.96 -22.66 2.18
C HIS A 154 -2.03 -21.46 1.93
N ILE A 155 -1.18 -21.54 0.91
CA ILE A 155 -0.41 -20.42 0.39
C ILE A 155 -0.89 -20.13 -1.04
N ALA A 156 -1.40 -18.93 -1.27
CA ALA A 156 -1.70 -18.42 -2.59
C ALA A 156 -0.59 -17.46 -3.03
N VAL A 157 0.15 -17.81 -4.09
CA VAL A 157 1.15 -16.92 -4.68
C VAL A 157 0.47 -16.15 -5.81
N SER A 158 0.31 -14.83 -5.65
CA SER A 158 -0.54 -14.01 -6.52
C SER A 158 0.23 -12.87 -7.17
N VAL A 159 -0.17 -12.57 -8.40
CA VAL A 159 0.26 -11.41 -9.18
C VAL A 159 -0.98 -10.59 -9.55
N ASP A 160 -1.20 -9.49 -8.84
CA ASP A 160 -2.26 -8.49 -9.06
C ASP A 160 -3.73 -8.98 -8.95
N MET A 161 -3.98 -10.30 -8.97
CA MET A 161 -5.33 -10.88 -8.94
C MET A 161 -5.99 -10.84 -7.54
N LEU A 162 -5.25 -11.20 -6.49
CA LEU A 162 -5.77 -11.19 -5.11
C LEU A 162 -5.68 -9.81 -4.43
N ASP A 163 -5.27 -8.76 -5.16
CA ASP A 163 -5.15 -7.41 -4.63
C ASP A 163 -6.55 -6.81 -4.34
N THR A 164 -7.56 -7.14 -5.16
CA THR A 164 -8.93 -6.59 -5.10
C THR A 164 -10.02 -7.63 -5.34
N GLY A 165 -11.13 -7.55 -4.59
CA GLY A 165 -12.39 -8.19 -4.95
C GLY A 165 -12.67 -9.59 -4.36
N ILE A 166 -11.78 -10.12 -3.53
CA ILE A 166 -11.98 -11.42 -2.85
C ILE A 166 -12.03 -11.21 -1.33
N ASP A 167 -13.02 -11.83 -0.69
CA ASP A 167 -13.31 -11.67 0.74
C ASP A 167 -13.12 -13.01 1.47
N ILE A 168 -11.90 -13.24 1.97
CA ILE A 168 -11.53 -14.46 2.70
C ILE A 168 -11.11 -14.06 4.12
N PRO A 169 -12.02 -14.12 5.10
CA PRO A 169 -11.73 -13.67 6.46
C PRO A 169 -10.58 -14.40 7.18
N GLU A 170 -10.25 -15.59 6.70
CA GLU A 170 -9.28 -16.49 7.32
C GLU A 170 -7.82 -16.18 6.96
N ILE A 171 -7.58 -15.22 6.06
CA ILE A 171 -6.24 -14.77 5.73
C ILE A 171 -5.60 -14.18 6.99
N VAL A 172 -4.50 -14.80 7.44
CA VAL A 172 -3.76 -14.40 8.64
C VAL A 172 -2.31 -14.04 8.34
N ASN A 173 -1.79 -14.33 7.15
CA ASN A 173 -0.45 -13.93 6.75
C ASN A 173 -0.48 -13.28 5.37
N LEU A 174 0.19 -12.14 5.24
CA LEU A 174 0.46 -11.47 3.97
C LEU A 174 1.96 -11.34 3.80
N VAL A 175 2.49 -11.66 2.63
CA VAL A 175 3.92 -11.59 2.33
C VAL A 175 4.14 -10.69 1.14
N PHE A 176 4.79 -9.54 1.36
CA PHE A 176 5.19 -8.63 0.32
C PHE A 176 6.57 -9.02 -0.20
N PHE A 177 6.58 -9.76 -1.31
CA PHE A 177 7.81 -10.13 -2.03
C PHE A 177 7.98 -9.36 -3.34
N LYS A 178 7.41 -8.14 -3.36
CA LYS A 178 7.55 -7.16 -4.43
C LYS A 178 7.54 -5.75 -3.85
N ALA A 179 8.34 -4.86 -4.43
CA ALA A 179 8.28 -3.45 -4.12
C ALA A 179 7.00 -2.79 -4.66
N MET A 180 6.31 -2.05 -3.80
CA MET A 180 5.05 -1.36 -4.04
C MET A 180 5.29 0.15 -4.10
N ARG A 181 4.68 0.80 -5.09
CA ARG A 181 4.78 2.26 -5.27
C ARG A 181 3.46 2.99 -5.09
N SER A 182 2.34 2.28 -5.17
CA SER A 182 0.99 2.87 -5.00
C SER A 182 0.48 2.61 -3.59
N LYS A 183 0.22 3.69 -2.83
CA LYS A 183 -0.36 3.61 -1.49
C LYS A 183 -1.74 2.95 -1.50
N THR A 184 -2.56 3.26 -2.51
CA THR A 184 -3.90 2.67 -2.67
C THR A 184 -3.84 1.16 -2.83
N LYS A 185 -3.00 0.65 -3.75
CA LYS A 185 -2.83 -0.79 -3.92
C LYS A 185 -2.28 -1.46 -2.66
N PHE A 186 -1.31 -0.81 -2.00
CA PHE A 186 -0.76 -1.30 -0.74
C PHE A 186 -1.83 -1.45 0.34
N LEU A 187 -2.67 -0.44 0.55
CA LEU A 187 -3.79 -0.51 1.50
C LEU A 187 -4.84 -1.55 1.10
N GLN A 188 -5.12 -1.73 -0.19
CA GLN A 188 -6.02 -2.77 -0.69
C GLN A 188 -5.51 -4.18 -0.36
N MET A 189 -4.20 -4.40 -0.51
CA MET A 189 -3.54 -5.66 -0.15
C MET A 189 -3.58 -5.91 1.35
N ILE A 190 -3.26 -4.91 2.17
CA ILE A 190 -3.38 -4.99 3.64
C ILE A 190 -4.82 -5.33 4.05
N GLY A 191 -5.81 -4.73 3.40
CA GLY A 191 -7.23 -4.94 3.66
C GLY A 191 -7.65 -6.41 3.63
N ARG A 192 -6.94 -7.29 2.88
CA ARG A 192 -7.21 -8.73 2.81
C ARG A 192 -7.10 -9.43 4.16
N GLY A 193 -6.26 -8.93 5.07
CA GLY A 193 -6.09 -9.51 6.41
C GLY A 193 -7.02 -8.94 7.48
N THR A 194 -7.70 -7.81 7.23
CA THR A 194 -8.39 -7.02 8.27
C THR A 194 -9.72 -7.59 8.74
N ARG A 195 -10.29 -8.56 8.03
CA ARG A 195 -11.60 -9.14 8.37
C ARG A 195 -11.55 -9.95 9.67
N LEU A 196 -12.60 -9.80 10.47
CA LEU A 196 -12.86 -10.64 11.66
C LEU A 196 -13.13 -12.08 11.26
N ARG A 197 -12.66 -13.03 12.07
CA ARG A 197 -13.03 -14.44 11.92
C ARG A 197 -13.12 -15.12 13.28
N PRO A 198 -14.34 -15.42 13.76
CA PRO A 198 -14.52 -16.19 14.98
C PRO A 198 -14.00 -17.63 14.86
N ASP A 199 -13.58 -18.19 15.99
CA ASP A 199 -13.14 -19.57 16.14
C ASP A 199 -12.01 -20.03 15.19
N LEU A 200 -11.22 -19.09 14.65
CA LEU A 200 -10.20 -19.40 13.63
C LEU A 200 -9.08 -20.30 14.16
N PHE A 201 -8.66 -20.07 15.39
CA PHE A 201 -7.55 -20.81 16.01
C PHE A 201 -8.05 -22.00 16.86
N GLY A 202 -9.36 -22.06 17.10
CA GLY A 202 -10.03 -23.10 17.87
C GLY A 202 -11.32 -22.57 18.49
N PRO A 203 -12.13 -23.42 19.15
CA PRO A 203 -13.37 -22.98 19.79
C PRO A 203 -13.11 -21.88 20.84
N GLY A 204 -13.74 -20.72 20.66
CA GLY A 204 -13.57 -19.52 21.48
C GLY A 204 -12.26 -18.76 21.24
N GLN A 205 -11.49 -19.12 20.22
CA GLN A 205 -10.23 -18.47 19.85
C GLN A 205 -10.35 -17.79 18.50
N ASP A 206 -10.82 -16.55 18.55
CA ASP A 206 -11.06 -15.71 17.39
C ASP A 206 -9.77 -15.17 16.78
N LYS A 207 -9.87 -14.72 15.53
CA LYS A 207 -8.81 -13.94 14.90
C LYS A 207 -8.70 -12.58 15.55
N GLU A 208 -7.61 -12.34 16.28
CA GLU A 208 -7.31 -11.04 16.91
C GLU A 208 -6.41 -10.14 16.06
N CYS A 209 -5.59 -10.71 15.18
CA CYS A 209 -4.68 -9.98 14.30
C CYS A 209 -4.31 -10.81 13.06
N PHE A 210 -3.54 -10.20 12.16
CA PHE A 210 -2.88 -10.88 11.05
C PHE A 210 -1.46 -10.35 10.87
N TYR A 211 -0.56 -11.16 10.31
CA TYR A 211 0.84 -10.80 10.12
C TYR A 211 1.10 -10.34 8.70
N ILE A 212 1.97 -9.35 8.56
CA ILE A 212 2.45 -8.85 7.28
C ILE A 212 3.97 -8.90 7.28
N PHE A 213 4.55 -9.74 6.42
CA PHE A 213 5.98 -9.84 6.20
C PHE A 213 6.38 -8.99 5.01
N ASP A 214 7.34 -8.08 5.19
CA ASP A 214 7.84 -7.20 4.14
C ASP A 214 9.33 -7.42 3.89
N TYR A 215 9.64 -8.03 2.74
CA TYR A 215 11.00 -8.33 2.28
C TYR A 215 11.53 -7.27 1.29
N CYS A 216 10.72 -6.28 0.94
CA CYS A 216 11.04 -5.29 -0.10
C CYS A 216 10.93 -3.83 0.38
N GLN A 217 11.01 -3.58 1.69
CA GLN A 217 11.05 -2.25 2.31
C GLN A 217 9.86 -1.34 1.93
N ASN A 218 8.68 -1.94 1.76
CA ASN A 218 7.43 -1.22 1.52
C ASN A 218 7.04 -0.35 2.72
N PHE A 219 7.16 -0.86 3.95
CA PHE A 219 6.83 -0.10 5.16
C PHE A 219 7.71 1.14 5.30
N GLU A 220 9.03 0.98 5.11
CA GLU A 220 9.97 2.10 5.12
C GLU A 220 9.59 3.14 4.07
N PHE A 221 9.34 2.71 2.82
CA PHE A 221 8.96 3.59 1.72
C PHE A 221 7.69 4.41 2.01
N PHE A 222 6.63 3.78 2.53
CA PHE A 222 5.37 4.48 2.81
C PHE A 222 5.41 5.30 4.11
N ASN A 223 6.26 4.95 5.09
CA ASN A 223 6.45 5.74 6.30
C ASN A 223 7.19 7.06 6.02
N GLN A 224 8.19 7.03 5.13
CA GLN A 224 8.95 8.23 4.74
C GLN A 224 8.14 9.15 3.81
N ASN A 225 7.29 8.59 2.95
CA ASN A 225 6.47 9.35 1.99
C ASN A 225 5.03 9.56 2.50
N LYS A 226 4.82 10.51 3.42
CA LYS A 226 3.49 10.85 3.99
C LYS A 226 2.43 11.17 2.94
N LEU A 227 2.84 11.83 1.86
CA LEU A 227 2.09 11.90 0.61
C LEU A 227 2.55 10.69 -0.20
N GLY A 228 1.83 9.57 -0.09
CA GLY A 228 2.01 8.48 -1.04
C GLY A 228 1.87 9.13 -2.40
N SER A 229 2.94 9.14 -3.21
CA SER A 229 2.86 9.71 -4.53
C SER A 229 1.71 8.98 -5.21
N GLU A 230 0.61 9.68 -5.50
CA GLU A 230 -0.32 9.23 -6.51
C GLU A 230 0.60 8.90 -7.68
N ALA A 231 0.71 7.62 -8.00
CA ALA A 231 1.72 7.12 -8.93
C ALA A 231 1.69 8.08 -10.11
N ALA A 232 2.75 8.89 -10.28
CA ALA A 232 2.73 9.97 -11.26
C ALA A 232 2.41 9.27 -12.57
N THR A 233 1.17 9.44 -13.04
CA THR A 233 0.64 8.59 -14.10
C THR A 233 1.55 8.85 -15.27
N GLN A 234 2.37 7.86 -15.63
CA GLN A 234 3.35 8.05 -16.68
C GLN A 234 2.59 8.56 -17.90
N PRO A 235 2.98 9.72 -18.47
CA PRO A 235 2.23 10.30 -19.56
C PRO A 235 2.10 9.25 -20.66
N SER A 236 0.90 9.12 -21.24
CA SER A 236 0.67 8.15 -22.31
C SER A 236 1.67 8.36 -23.45
N LEU A 237 1.96 7.30 -24.21
CA LEU A 237 2.91 7.39 -25.31
C LEU A 237 2.50 8.45 -26.34
N SER A 238 1.20 8.56 -26.64
CA SER A 238 0.66 9.63 -27.49
C SER A 238 0.91 11.02 -26.89
N LYS A 239 0.70 11.22 -25.58
CA LYS A 239 1.01 12.50 -24.92
C LYS A 239 2.49 12.83 -25.01
N GLN A 240 3.38 11.86 -24.79
CA GLN A 240 4.83 12.06 -24.92
C GLN A 240 5.22 12.43 -26.35
N LEU A 241 4.67 11.73 -27.36
CA LEU A 241 4.92 12.02 -28.77
C LEU A 241 4.48 13.44 -29.15
N PHE A 242 3.26 13.82 -28.75
CA PHE A 242 2.72 15.16 -29.01
C PHE A 242 3.64 16.25 -28.44
N ILE A 243 4.04 16.11 -27.17
CA ILE A 243 4.95 17.05 -26.51
C ILE A 243 6.32 17.09 -27.21
N LYS A 244 6.91 15.94 -27.57
CA LYS A 244 8.22 15.90 -28.24
C LYS A 244 8.19 16.48 -29.65
N ARG A 245 7.11 16.28 -30.40
CA ARG A 245 6.89 16.95 -31.69
C ARG A 245 6.78 18.46 -31.51
N LEU A 246 6.06 18.91 -30.50
CA LEU A 246 5.90 20.33 -30.20
C LEU A 246 7.24 20.99 -29.79
N GLU A 247 8.03 20.34 -28.93
CA GLU A 247 9.39 20.77 -28.57
C GLU A 247 10.30 20.85 -29.81
N LEU A 248 10.22 19.85 -30.69
CA LEU A 248 11.01 19.79 -31.92
C LEU A 248 10.62 20.91 -32.89
N LEU A 249 9.31 21.16 -33.04
CA LEU A 249 8.78 22.27 -33.85
C LEU A 249 9.32 23.61 -33.37
N SER A 250 9.26 23.87 -32.06
CA SER A 250 9.83 25.09 -31.48
C SER A 250 11.32 25.21 -31.78
N SER A 251 12.07 24.13 -31.57
CA SER A 251 13.53 24.12 -31.74
C SER A 251 13.95 24.36 -33.19
N VAL A 252 13.23 23.75 -34.14
CA VAL A 252 13.46 23.89 -35.58
C VAL A 252 13.21 25.32 -36.05
N ARG A 253 12.16 25.99 -35.55
CA ARG A 253 11.83 27.37 -35.94
C ARG A 253 12.80 28.41 -35.38
N THR A 254 13.40 28.14 -34.23
CA THR A 254 14.37 29.04 -33.60
C THR A 254 15.80 28.89 -34.15
N ALA A 255 16.05 27.90 -35.02
CA ALA A 255 17.39 27.67 -35.56
C ALA A 255 17.79 28.80 -36.52
N GLU A 256 18.88 29.52 -36.20
CA GLU A 256 19.35 30.74 -36.89
C GLU A 256 19.75 30.54 -38.39
N SER A 257 19.76 29.31 -38.89
CA SER A 257 20.13 28.98 -40.28
C SER A 257 19.36 27.74 -40.76
N ALA A 258 18.03 27.88 -40.90
CA ALA A 258 17.20 26.78 -41.40
C ALA A 258 17.53 26.47 -42.87
N SER A 259 18.03 25.26 -43.14
CA SER A 259 18.08 24.73 -44.49
C SER A 259 16.65 24.52 -45.02
N GLU A 260 16.50 24.41 -46.35
CA GLU A 260 15.20 24.11 -46.97
C GLU A 260 14.57 22.83 -46.39
N GLY A 261 15.39 21.79 -46.16
CA GLY A 261 14.95 20.55 -45.53
C GLY A 261 14.53 20.70 -44.06
N LEU A 262 15.19 21.58 -43.28
CA LEU A 262 14.80 21.85 -41.90
C LEU A 262 13.46 22.61 -41.84
N THR A 263 13.26 23.53 -42.77
CA THR A 263 12.01 24.31 -42.90
C THR A 263 10.84 23.39 -43.27
N GLN A 264 11.04 22.50 -44.25
CA GLN A 264 10.06 21.51 -44.65
C GLN A 264 9.69 20.58 -43.47
N LEU A 265 10.68 20.10 -42.72
CA LEU A 265 10.43 19.27 -41.53
C LEU A 265 9.57 20.00 -40.50
N GLY A 266 9.86 21.28 -40.22
CA GLY A 266 9.06 22.10 -39.32
C GLY A 266 7.61 22.25 -39.78
N GLN A 267 7.38 22.40 -41.09
CA GLN A 267 6.03 22.47 -41.65
C GLN A 267 5.29 21.13 -41.49
N GLU A 268 5.93 20.01 -41.84
CA GLU A 268 5.33 18.66 -41.71
C GLU A 268 4.98 18.33 -40.25
N ILE A 269 5.79 18.76 -39.27
CA ILE A 269 5.50 18.57 -37.84
C ILE A 269 4.28 19.41 -37.43
N ALA A 270 4.20 20.66 -37.88
CA ALA A 270 3.06 21.54 -37.58
C ALA A 270 1.76 20.99 -38.16
N GLU A 271 1.77 20.55 -39.43
CA GLU A 271 0.64 19.91 -40.09
C GLU A 271 0.17 18.65 -39.35
N HIS A 272 1.12 17.83 -38.86
CA HIS A 272 0.78 16.64 -38.10
C HIS A 272 0.12 16.95 -36.75
N LEU A 273 0.67 17.90 -35.99
CA LEU A 273 0.10 18.33 -34.71
C LEU A 273 -1.29 18.96 -34.90
N GLN A 274 -1.45 19.78 -35.94
CA GLN A 274 -2.72 20.37 -36.30
C GLN A 274 -3.75 19.29 -36.67
N THR A 275 -3.36 18.28 -37.46
CA THR A 275 -4.24 17.18 -37.85
C THR A 275 -4.71 16.40 -36.61
N GLU A 276 -3.82 16.16 -35.65
CA GLU A 276 -4.16 15.50 -34.38
C GLU A 276 -5.18 16.32 -33.56
N VAL A 277 -5.02 17.64 -33.49
CA VAL A 277 -5.97 18.54 -32.81
C VAL A 277 -7.29 18.66 -33.58
N ALA A 278 -7.25 18.71 -34.92
CA ALA A 278 -8.43 18.73 -35.80
C ALA A 278 -9.33 17.52 -35.61
N ALA A 279 -8.73 16.35 -35.31
CA ALA A 279 -9.44 15.11 -35.02
C ALA A 279 -9.98 14.99 -33.58
N MET A 280 -9.84 16.01 -32.73
CA MET A 280 -10.42 16.01 -31.38
C MET A 280 -11.92 16.31 -31.43
N ASN A 281 -12.73 15.40 -30.92
CA ASN A 281 -14.18 15.57 -30.83
C ASN A 281 -14.54 16.54 -29.70
N VAL A 282 -14.98 17.76 -30.04
CA VAL A 282 -15.33 18.83 -29.08
C VAL A 282 -16.52 18.49 -28.17
N ASP A 283 -17.33 17.49 -28.53
CA ASP A 283 -18.46 17.03 -27.73
C ASP A 283 -18.08 15.88 -26.77
N ASN A 284 -16.87 15.32 -26.89
CA ASN A 284 -16.34 14.33 -25.95
C ASN A 284 -16.21 14.93 -24.54
N PHE A 285 -16.61 14.20 -23.49
CA PHE A 285 -16.63 14.71 -22.12
C PHE A 285 -15.25 15.09 -21.55
N VAL A 286 -14.15 14.52 -22.08
CA VAL A 286 -12.77 14.88 -21.72
C VAL A 286 -12.30 16.12 -22.49
N VAL A 287 -12.71 16.28 -23.74
CA VAL A 287 -12.30 17.39 -24.62
C VAL A 287 -13.13 18.66 -24.36
N ARG A 288 -14.42 18.50 -24.04
CA ARG A 288 -15.39 19.58 -23.86
C ARG A 288 -14.96 20.69 -22.88
N PRO A 289 -14.33 20.41 -21.72
CA PRO A 289 -13.78 21.45 -20.84
C PRO A 289 -12.70 22.32 -21.49
N HIS A 290 -12.02 21.80 -22.52
CA HIS A 290 -10.91 22.43 -23.23
C HIS A 290 -11.31 22.89 -24.64
N ARG A 291 -12.60 22.97 -24.93
CA ARG A 291 -13.15 23.30 -26.26
C ARG A 291 -12.57 24.57 -26.88
N GLN A 292 -12.38 25.63 -26.09
CA GLN A 292 -11.83 26.89 -26.58
C GLN A 292 -10.41 26.72 -27.15
N ALA A 293 -9.55 25.97 -26.44
CA ALA A 293 -8.19 25.70 -26.90
C ALA A 293 -8.22 24.80 -28.14
N VAL A 294 -9.05 23.76 -28.15
CA VAL A 294 -9.21 22.89 -29.33
C VAL A 294 -9.67 23.72 -30.53
N GLU A 295 -10.75 24.49 -30.42
CA GLU A 295 -11.25 25.32 -31.52
C GLU A 295 -10.20 26.30 -32.06
N LYS A 296 -9.36 26.90 -31.20
CA LYS A 296 -8.23 27.76 -31.58
C LYS A 296 -7.18 27.01 -32.40
N TYR A 297 -6.72 25.86 -31.92
CA TYR A 297 -5.59 25.13 -32.52
C TYR A 297 -5.99 24.07 -33.55
N ARG A 298 -7.29 23.92 -33.86
CA ARG A 298 -7.73 23.19 -35.06
C ARG A 298 -7.50 23.98 -36.34
N ASP A 299 -7.41 25.30 -36.26
CA ASP A 299 -7.14 26.17 -37.41
C ASP A 299 -5.65 26.05 -37.81
N GLU A 300 -5.37 25.83 -39.09
CA GLU A 300 -4.02 25.76 -39.64
C GLU A 300 -3.24 27.05 -39.41
N GLN A 301 -3.89 28.22 -39.47
CA GLN A 301 -3.25 29.52 -39.27
C GLN A 301 -2.67 29.68 -37.87
N ALA A 302 -3.26 29.03 -36.86
CA ALA A 302 -2.77 29.10 -35.48
C ALA A 302 -1.38 28.45 -35.32
N TRP A 303 -0.97 27.60 -36.27
CA TRP A 303 0.32 26.92 -36.24
C TRP A 303 1.42 27.67 -36.99
N GLU A 304 1.13 28.71 -37.78
CA GLU A 304 2.16 29.44 -38.55
C GLU A 304 3.10 30.23 -37.63
N ASP A 305 2.57 30.88 -36.59
CA ASP A 305 3.32 31.74 -35.66
C ASP A 305 2.94 31.47 -34.20
N LEU A 306 3.41 30.34 -33.66
CA LEU A 306 3.19 29.97 -32.27
C LEU A 306 4.12 30.77 -31.34
N GLY A 307 3.54 31.58 -30.46
CA GLY A 307 4.28 32.25 -29.38
C GLY A 307 4.62 31.30 -28.23
N SER A 308 5.52 31.73 -27.33
CA SER A 308 5.94 30.93 -26.16
C SER A 308 4.76 30.58 -25.23
N THR A 309 3.78 31.47 -25.11
CA THR A 309 2.53 31.23 -24.37
C THR A 309 1.64 30.19 -25.06
N ASP A 310 1.60 30.19 -26.39
CA ASP A 310 0.82 29.23 -27.18
C ASP A 310 1.41 27.82 -27.06
N TYR A 311 2.73 27.71 -27.10
CA TYR A 311 3.43 26.45 -26.87
C TYR A 311 3.08 25.83 -25.51
N ALA A 312 3.08 26.64 -24.44
CA ALA A 312 2.70 26.17 -23.10
C ALA A 312 1.23 25.75 -23.05
N GLU A 313 0.33 26.53 -23.65
CA GLU A 313 -1.10 26.23 -23.72
C GLU A 313 -1.34 24.87 -24.42
N VAL A 314 -0.74 24.66 -25.59
CA VAL A 314 -0.86 23.42 -26.38
C VAL A 314 -0.27 22.22 -25.62
N ALA A 315 0.90 22.37 -25.01
CA ALA A 315 1.55 21.30 -24.25
C ALA A 315 0.77 20.87 -23.00
N HIS A 316 0.19 21.82 -22.27
CA HIS A 316 -0.49 21.54 -21.01
C HIS A 316 -1.95 21.12 -21.18
N ILE A 317 -2.65 21.70 -22.16
CA ILE A 317 -4.10 21.53 -22.33
C ILE A 317 -4.41 20.45 -23.37
N LEU A 318 -3.77 20.49 -24.54
CA LEU A 318 -4.12 19.62 -25.66
C LEU A 318 -3.41 18.28 -25.62
N ALA A 319 -2.19 18.23 -25.09
CA ALA A 319 -1.39 17.01 -25.09
C ALA A 319 -2.05 15.89 -24.27
N GLY A 320 -2.48 14.83 -24.97
CA GLY A 320 -3.12 13.66 -24.39
C GLY A 320 -4.65 13.69 -24.36
N LEU A 321 -5.29 14.71 -24.94
CA LEU A 321 -6.73 14.65 -25.22
C LEU A 321 -7.05 13.55 -26.24
N PRO A 322 -8.21 12.88 -26.13
CA PRO A 322 -8.59 11.83 -27.07
C PRO A 322 -8.87 12.40 -28.46
N THR A 323 -8.41 11.68 -29.48
CA THR A 323 -8.61 12.01 -30.90
C THR A 323 -9.34 10.87 -31.60
N GLU A 324 -9.98 11.17 -32.73
CA GLU A 324 -10.66 10.18 -33.58
C GLU A 324 -9.74 9.61 -34.69
N LEU A 325 -8.42 9.80 -34.56
CA LEU A 325 -7.46 9.18 -35.47
C LEU A 325 -7.38 7.68 -35.23
N GLU A 326 -7.10 6.93 -36.31
CA GLU A 326 -6.90 5.49 -36.23
C GLU A 326 -5.75 5.15 -35.26
N PRO A 327 -5.92 4.15 -34.38
CA PRO A 327 -4.91 3.78 -33.40
C PRO A 327 -3.67 3.21 -34.10
N GLU A 328 -2.53 3.88 -33.93
CA GLU A 328 -1.25 3.36 -34.41
C GLU A 328 -0.67 2.28 -33.47
N ASP A 329 0.12 1.38 -34.06
CA ASP A 329 0.82 0.32 -33.34
C ASP A 329 1.76 0.87 -32.24
N GLU A 330 1.76 0.22 -31.07
CA GLU A 330 2.56 0.69 -29.93
C GLU A 330 4.08 0.67 -30.22
N THR A 331 4.56 -0.32 -30.96
CA THR A 331 5.99 -0.44 -31.28
C THR A 331 6.43 0.65 -32.25
N ALA A 332 5.58 1.01 -33.21
CA ALA A 332 5.80 2.15 -34.11
C ALA A 332 5.87 3.46 -33.33
N LYS A 333 4.93 3.69 -32.39
CA LYS A 333 4.93 4.88 -31.53
C LYS A 333 6.19 4.98 -30.65
N ARG A 334 6.70 3.85 -30.13
CA ARG A 334 7.95 3.82 -29.35
C ARG A 334 9.16 4.18 -30.22
N PHE A 335 9.19 3.69 -31.45
CA PHE A 335 10.24 4.03 -32.40
C PHE A 335 10.18 5.51 -32.82
N ASP A 336 8.99 6.04 -33.10
CA ASP A 336 8.79 7.46 -33.38
C ASP A 336 9.33 8.32 -32.23
N LEU A 337 9.05 7.94 -30.97
CA LEU A 337 9.54 8.66 -29.80
C LEU A 337 11.07 8.59 -29.67
N LEU A 338 11.69 7.45 -30.01
CA LEU A 338 13.14 7.31 -30.03
C LEU A 338 13.77 8.27 -31.05
N ILE A 339 13.25 8.31 -32.28
CA ILE A 339 13.78 9.20 -33.32
C ILE A 339 13.60 10.68 -32.95
N LEU A 340 12.43 11.07 -32.43
CA LEU A 340 12.19 12.44 -31.96
C LEU A 340 13.18 12.85 -30.85
N LYS A 341 13.52 11.94 -29.94
CA LYS A 341 14.53 12.17 -28.90
C LYS A 341 15.92 12.38 -29.50
N ILE A 342 16.30 11.64 -30.55
CA ILE A 342 17.59 11.84 -31.24
C ILE A 342 17.62 13.19 -31.94
N GLN A 343 16.55 13.55 -32.66
CA GLN A 343 16.46 14.85 -33.34
C GLN A 343 16.60 16.02 -32.36
N LEU A 344 15.94 15.93 -31.19
CA LEU A 344 16.09 16.91 -30.12
C LEU A 344 17.49 16.89 -29.50
N ALA A 345 18.08 15.71 -29.28
CA ALA A 345 19.42 15.59 -28.72
C ALA A 345 20.48 16.23 -29.63
N ILE A 346 20.31 16.16 -30.96
CA ILE A 346 21.19 16.84 -31.93
C ILE A 346 21.06 18.36 -31.80
N ILE A 347 19.83 18.91 -31.81
CA ILE A 347 19.64 20.37 -31.69
C ILE A 347 20.15 20.89 -30.34
N GLN A 348 19.94 20.14 -29.27
CA GLN A 348 20.29 20.53 -27.91
C GLN A 348 21.74 20.21 -27.52
N ALA A 349 22.51 19.57 -28.41
CA ALA A 349 23.85 19.04 -28.13
C ALA A 349 23.90 18.18 -26.85
N SER A 350 22.92 17.29 -26.68
CA SER A 350 22.78 16.45 -25.48
C SER A 350 23.73 15.25 -25.49
N ALA A 351 24.28 14.92 -24.31
CA ALA A 351 25.08 13.72 -24.09
C ALA A 351 24.29 12.41 -24.30
N ASP A 352 22.97 12.46 -24.27
CA ASP A 352 22.11 11.31 -24.54
C ASP A 352 22.18 10.81 -26.00
N TYR A 353 22.71 11.63 -26.91
CA TYR A 353 22.79 11.30 -28.34
C TYR A 353 23.41 9.93 -28.59
N ILE A 354 24.58 9.64 -28.00
CA ILE A 354 25.32 8.38 -28.21
C ILE A 354 24.47 7.18 -27.80
N ARG A 355 23.84 7.24 -26.62
CA ARG A 355 22.99 6.15 -26.12
C ARG A 355 21.76 5.92 -26.99
N LEU A 356 21.13 6.99 -27.50
CA LEU A 356 19.94 6.88 -28.35
C LEU A 356 20.29 6.39 -29.76
N HIS A 357 21.43 6.85 -30.29
CA HIS A 357 22.06 6.36 -31.50
C HIS A 357 22.26 4.83 -31.45
N ASP A 358 22.88 4.33 -30.38
CA ASP A 358 23.15 2.88 -30.23
C ASP A 358 21.86 2.06 -30.18
N GLN A 359 20.78 2.62 -29.62
CA GLN A 359 19.47 1.97 -29.63
C GLN A 359 18.90 1.82 -31.04
N VAL A 360 19.13 2.76 -31.95
CA VAL A 360 18.69 2.64 -33.35
C VAL A 360 19.54 1.62 -34.09
N LYS A 361 20.86 1.58 -33.86
CA LYS A 361 21.76 0.55 -34.43
C LYS A 361 21.32 -0.86 -34.04
N GLU A 362 20.96 -1.05 -32.78
CA GLU A 362 20.42 -2.32 -32.29
C GLU A 362 19.09 -2.68 -32.97
N ILE A 363 18.18 -1.72 -33.15
CA ILE A 363 16.94 -1.96 -33.90
C ILE A 363 17.23 -2.36 -35.35
N ALA A 364 18.21 -1.71 -35.99
CA ALA A 364 18.62 -2.04 -37.35
C ALA A 364 19.15 -3.48 -37.45
N ARG A 365 20.08 -3.89 -36.57
CA ARG A 365 20.57 -5.28 -36.49
C ARG A 365 19.45 -6.30 -36.38
N ARG A 366 18.50 -6.05 -35.48
CA ARG A 366 17.38 -6.97 -35.24
C ARG A 366 16.38 -7.01 -36.39
N LEU A 367 16.27 -5.93 -37.17
CA LEU A 367 15.51 -5.93 -38.41
C LEU A 367 16.25 -6.68 -39.51
N GLU A 368 17.58 -6.59 -39.58
CA GLU A 368 18.40 -7.37 -40.53
C GLU A 368 18.19 -8.88 -40.36
N ASP A 369 18.08 -9.38 -39.12
CA ASP A 369 17.73 -10.79 -38.85
C ASP A 369 16.39 -11.22 -39.46
N LYS A 370 15.51 -10.26 -39.74
CA LYS A 370 14.20 -10.45 -40.37
C LYS A 370 14.21 -10.17 -41.87
N GLN A 371 15.38 -10.16 -42.52
CA GLN A 371 15.54 -9.95 -43.98
C GLN A 371 14.76 -10.94 -44.86
N THR A 372 14.30 -12.07 -44.31
CA THR A 372 13.40 -13.00 -45.04
C THR A 372 12.00 -12.43 -45.27
N ILE A 373 11.61 -11.37 -44.54
CA ILE A 373 10.34 -10.66 -44.71
C ILE A 373 10.48 -9.66 -45.87
N PRO A 374 9.65 -9.73 -46.93
CA PRO A 374 9.82 -8.88 -48.13
C PRO A 374 9.82 -7.37 -47.86
N MET A 375 9.01 -6.90 -46.91
CA MET A 375 8.97 -5.48 -46.53
C MET A 375 10.24 -5.00 -45.82
N VAL A 376 10.90 -5.89 -45.09
CA VAL A 376 12.18 -5.63 -44.41
C VAL A 376 13.31 -5.65 -45.44
N TYR A 377 13.32 -6.65 -46.32
CA TYR A 377 14.29 -6.75 -47.41
C TYR A 377 14.29 -5.51 -48.32
N ALA A 378 13.11 -4.94 -48.60
CA ALA A 378 12.98 -3.70 -49.36
C ALA A 378 13.67 -2.48 -48.72
N GLN A 379 14.02 -2.54 -47.44
CA GLN A 379 14.73 -1.50 -46.70
C GLN A 379 16.15 -1.92 -46.26
N ILE A 380 16.66 -3.05 -46.77
CA ILE A 380 17.92 -3.66 -46.29
C ILE A 380 19.12 -2.72 -46.41
N GLU A 381 19.24 -1.97 -47.52
CA GLU A 381 20.33 -1.01 -47.72
C GLU A 381 20.36 0.06 -46.62
N LEU A 382 19.18 0.60 -46.23
CA LEU A 382 19.09 1.56 -45.14
C LEU A 382 19.40 0.91 -43.78
N ILE A 383 18.96 -0.33 -43.58
CA ILE A 383 19.20 -1.09 -42.35
C ILE A 383 20.70 -1.35 -42.17
N GLU A 384 21.42 -1.71 -43.23
CA GLU A 384 22.86 -1.91 -43.23
C GLU A 384 23.61 -0.59 -43.00
N ASP A 385 23.23 0.49 -43.69
CA ASP A 385 23.82 1.82 -43.53
C ASP A 385 23.72 2.34 -42.09
N LEU A 386 22.57 2.17 -41.45
CA LEU A 386 22.33 2.61 -40.07
C LEU A 386 23.25 1.93 -39.06
N GLN A 387 23.83 0.77 -39.37
CA GLN A 387 24.76 0.09 -38.48
C GLN A 387 26.19 0.62 -38.58
N GLN A 388 26.49 1.39 -39.62
CA GLN A 388 27.82 1.88 -39.90
C GLN A 388 28.06 3.26 -39.28
N GLU A 389 29.21 3.46 -38.62
CA GLU A 389 29.56 4.73 -37.96
C GLU A 389 29.56 5.92 -38.92
N HIS A 390 29.93 5.71 -40.19
CA HIS A 390 30.02 6.79 -41.18
C HIS A 390 28.66 7.41 -41.52
N TYR A 391 27.56 6.66 -41.41
CA TYR A 391 26.21 7.19 -41.65
C TYR A 391 25.83 8.27 -40.63
N TRP A 392 26.39 8.17 -39.42
CA TRP A 392 26.05 9.03 -38.29
C TRP A 392 26.94 10.26 -38.13
N GLN A 393 28.06 10.35 -38.86
CA GLN A 393 29.00 11.48 -38.76
C GLN A 393 28.38 12.81 -39.22
N ASP A 394 27.58 12.77 -40.29
CA ASP A 394 26.92 13.95 -40.88
C ASP A 394 25.39 13.82 -40.86
N ILE A 395 24.85 13.13 -39.84
CA ILE A 395 23.40 12.88 -39.75
C ILE A 395 22.63 14.18 -39.58
N THR A 396 21.57 14.33 -40.36
CA THR A 396 20.68 15.51 -40.29
C THR A 396 19.29 15.13 -39.79
N LEU A 397 18.56 16.10 -39.24
CA LEU A 397 17.18 15.89 -38.80
C LEU A 397 16.24 15.35 -39.90
N PRO A 398 16.30 15.84 -41.15
CA PRO A 398 15.54 15.27 -42.26
C PRO A 398 15.94 13.81 -42.59
N MET A 399 17.22 13.45 -42.46
CA MET A 399 17.66 12.05 -42.63
C MET A 399 17.04 11.16 -41.56
N LEU A 400 17.01 11.60 -40.29
CA LEU A 400 16.34 10.87 -39.22
C LEU A 400 14.82 10.75 -39.43
N GLU A 401 14.18 11.78 -39.97
CA GLU A 401 12.76 11.70 -40.34
C GLU A 401 12.53 10.68 -41.46
N ASN A 402 13.45 10.57 -42.42
CA ASN A 402 13.41 9.53 -43.44
C ASN A 402 13.53 8.12 -42.84
N VAL A 403 14.46 7.94 -41.89
CA VAL A 403 14.63 6.70 -41.12
C VAL A 403 13.33 6.34 -40.39
N ARG A 404 12.73 7.31 -39.69
CA ARG A 404 11.46 7.13 -38.98
C ARG A 404 10.36 6.59 -39.90
N ARG A 405 10.15 7.26 -41.04
CA ARG A 405 9.09 6.90 -42.01
C ARG A 405 9.28 5.50 -42.58
N ARG A 406 10.52 5.14 -42.94
CA ARG A 406 10.82 3.87 -43.61
C ARG A 406 10.80 2.67 -42.67
N LEU A 407 11.20 2.86 -41.41
CA LEU A 407 11.37 1.73 -40.47
C LEU A 407 10.22 1.56 -39.49
N ARG A 408 9.40 2.59 -39.18
CA ARG A 408 8.37 2.51 -38.12
C ARG A 408 7.43 1.31 -38.23
N ASP A 409 6.99 0.98 -39.43
CA ASP A 409 6.06 -0.12 -39.67
C ASP A 409 6.74 -1.49 -39.69
N LEU A 410 8.08 -1.52 -39.72
CA LEU A 410 8.90 -2.73 -39.70
C LEU A 410 9.28 -3.14 -38.27
N VAL A 411 9.40 -2.18 -37.34
CA VAL A 411 9.78 -2.42 -35.93
C VAL A 411 8.89 -3.48 -35.25
N LYS A 412 7.63 -3.60 -35.67
CA LYS A 412 6.69 -4.62 -35.17
C LYS A 412 7.10 -6.07 -35.48
N PHE A 413 7.96 -6.29 -36.47
CA PHE A 413 8.47 -7.62 -36.84
C PHE A 413 9.64 -8.08 -35.98
N MET A 414 10.21 -7.19 -35.16
CA MET A 414 11.19 -7.59 -34.16
C MET A 414 10.49 -8.44 -33.11
N ASP A 415 11.09 -9.58 -32.76
CA ASP A 415 10.61 -10.35 -31.62
C ASP A 415 10.67 -9.46 -30.37
N LYS A 416 9.74 -9.62 -29.42
CA LYS A 416 9.93 -8.96 -28.12
C LYS A 416 11.21 -9.53 -27.53
N LYS A 417 12.17 -8.68 -27.13
CA LYS A 417 13.41 -9.13 -26.47
C LYS A 417 12.96 -9.88 -25.20
N GLN A 418 12.86 -11.20 -25.28
CA GLN A 418 12.69 -12.04 -24.10
C GLN A 418 14.03 -11.97 -23.43
N ARG A 419 14.13 -11.07 -22.44
CA ARG A 419 15.29 -11.04 -21.57
C ARG A 419 15.35 -12.42 -20.93
N LYS A 420 16.47 -13.12 -21.13
CA LYS A 420 16.66 -14.48 -20.62
C LYS A 420 16.42 -14.46 -19.11
N ILE A 421 15.64 -15.42 -18.62
CA ILE A 421 15.46 -15.61 -17.19
C ILE A 421 16.72 -16.31 -16.66
N ILE A 422 17.30 -15.74 -15.61
CA ILE A 422 18.51 -16.26 -14.96
C ILE A 422 18.12 -16.75 -13.57
N TYR A 423 18.60 -17.94 -13.22
CA TYR A 423 18.44 -18.54 -11.91
C TYR A 423 19.82 -18.64 -11.25
N THR A 424 19.90 -18.29 -9.97
CA THR A 424 21.13 -18.28 -9.18
C THR A 424 20.85 -18.88 -7.80
N ASP A 425 21.87 -19.30 -7.07
CA ASP A 425 21.76 -19.76 -5.68
C ASP A 425 22.83 -19.09 -4.79
N PHE A 426 22.94 -17.77 -4.92
CA PHE A 426 23.93 -16.98 -4.16
C PHE A 426 23.42 -16.70 -2.75
N GLU A 427 24.31 -16.75 -1.76
CA GLU A 427 23.99 -16.55 -0.35
C GLU A 427 23.54 -15.09 -0.10
N ASP A 428 22.27 -14.91 0.22
CA ASP A 428 21.67 -13.61 0.57
C ASP A 428 21.65 -13.42 2.10
N GLU A 429 21.89 -12.20 2.55
CA GLU A 429 21.85 -11.85 3.96
C GLU A 429 20.49 -11.24 4.31
N LEU A 430 19.61 -12.04 4.91
CA LEU A 430 18.37 -11.53 5.52
C LEU A 430 18.64 -11.10 6.97
N SER A 431 18.23 -9.88 7.29
CA SER A 431 18.27 -9.39 8.67
C SER A 431 17.21 -10.04 9.56
N GLU A 432 17.39 -9.96 10.88
CA GLU A 432 16.41 -10.51 11.82
C GLU A 432 15.05 -9.81 11.68
N PRO A 433 13.93 -10.54 11.79
CA PRO A 433 12.59 -9.97 11.71
C PRO A 433 12.38 -8.89 12.78
N ARG A 434 11.97 -7.71 12.35
CA ARG A 434 11.66 -6.58 13.25
C ARG A 434 10.22 -6.13 13.12
N GLU A 435 9.53 -5.95 14.24
CA GLU A 435 8.21 -5.33 14.22
C GLU A 435 8.31 -3.82 13.97
N VAL A 436 7.47 -3.32 13.07
CA VAL A 436 7.45 -1.90 12.70
C VAL A 436 6.05 -1.30 12.75
N ASN A 437 5.97 -0.03 13.13
CA ASN A 437 4.72 0.71 13.11
C ASN A 437 4.58 1.44 11.76
N LEU A 438 3.46 1.23 11.08
CA LEU A 438 3.07 2.02 9.92
C LEU A 438 2.44 3.33 10.42
N ASN A 439 2.90 4.47 9.91
CA ASN A 439 2.35 5.79 10.23
C ASN A 439 0.87 5.84 9.79
N GLY A 440 -0.06 5.95 10.75
CA GLY A 440 -1.50 5.92 10.49
C GLY A 440 -2.13 4.52 10.44
N SER A 441 -1.41 3.48 10.91
CA SER A 441 -1.97 2.16 11.20
C SER A 441 -1.84 1.85 12.69
N VAL A 442 -2.91 1.37 13.32
CA VAL A 442 -2.87 0.92 14.71
C VAL A 442 -2.15 -0.42 14.75
N SER A 443 -0.95 -0.44 15.32
CA SER A 443 -0.31 -1.70 15.68
C SER A 443 -1.13 -2.39 16.77
N ALA A 444 -1.55 -3.63 16.51
CA ALA A 444 -2.31 -4.51 17.39
C ALA A 444 -1.72 -4.58 18.80
N THR A 445 -0.38 -4.51 18.86
CA THR A 445 0.43 -4.67 20.06
C THR A 445 0.41 -3.42 20.94
N SER A 446 0.01 -2.25 20.45
CA SER A 446 0.03 -1.02 21.28
C SER A 446 -1.23 -0.83 22.11
N SER A 447 -2.43 -0.73 21.53
CA SER A 447 -3.61 -0.27 22.27
C SER A 447 -4.19 -1.33 23.22
N THR A 448 -4.37 -2.58 22.76
CA THR A 448 -4.90 -3.67 23.58
C THR A 448 -3.90 -4.12 24.65
N GLN A 449 -2.61 -4.19 24.32
CA GLN A 449 -1.58 -4.50 25.30
C GLN A 449 -1.42 -3.35 26.30
N TYR A 450 -1.53 -2.08 25.88
CA TYR A 450 -1.56 -0.94 26.78
C TYR A 450 -2.77 -0.98 27.72
N LYS A 451 -3.99 -1.29 27.20
CA LYS A 451 -5.18 -1.50 28.04
C LYS A 451 -4.97 -2.63 29.05
N LYS A 452 -4.44 -3.79 28.63
CA LYS A 452 -4.11 -4.92 29.52
C LYS A 452 -3.03 -4.55 30.54
N LYS A 453 -1.97 -3.83 30.14
CA LYS A 453 -0.87 -3.39 31.00
C LYS A 453 -1.34 -2.37 32.05
N MET A 454 -2.16 -1.41 31.62
CA MET A 454 -2.83 -0.43 32.48
C MET A 454 -3.69 -1.14 33.53
N MET A 455 -4.57 -2.06 33.11
CA MET A 455 -5.43 -2.80 34.05
C MET A 455 -4.62 -3.65 35.04
N SER A 456 -3.62 -4.40 34.56
CA SER A 456 -2.74 -5.19 35.43
C SER A 456 -1.96 -4.32 36.42
N PHE A 457 -1.50 -3.14 35.99
CA PHE A 457 -0.81 -2.20 36.86
C PHE A 457 -1.73 -1.63 37.94
N LEU A 458 -2.95 -1.22 37.58
CA LEU A 458 -3.93 -0.69 38.52
C LEU A 458 -4.32 -1.74 39.57
N ILE A 459 -4.48 -3.01 39.17
CA ILE A 459 -4.74 -4.13 40.09
C ILE A 459 -3.53 -4.38 41.01
N ALA A 460 -2.31 -4.38 40.46
CA ALA A 460 -1.09 -4.62 41.24
C ALA A 460 -0.81 -3.51 42.27
N HIS A 461 -1.32 -2.31 42.04
CA HIS A 461 -1.11 -1.13 42.91
C HIS A 461 -2.37 -0.73 43.66
N GLU A 462 -3.33 -1.63 43.84
CA GLU A 462 -4.61 -1.32 44.50
C GLU A 462 -4.43 -0.75 45.93
N ASP A 463 -3.38 -1.20 46.64
CA ASP A 463 -3.01 -0.73 47.98
C ASP A 463 -2.39 0.67 47.99
N HIS A 464 -2.08 1.26 46.83
CA HIS A 464 -1.56 2.62 46.75
C HIS A 464 -2.62 3.63 47.21
N ILE A 465 -2.22 4.59 48.05
CA ILE A 465 -3.15 5.47 48.78
C ILE A 465 -4.18 6.17 47.88
N VAL A 466 -3.79 6.61 46.68
CA VAL A 466 -4.70 7.29 45.74
C VAL A 466 -5.68 6.33 45.08
N LEU A 467 -5.24 5.13 44.67
CA LEU A 467 -6.12 4.10 44.09
C LEU A 467 -7.07 3.55 45.14
N HIS A 468 -6.58 3.36 46.37
CA HIS A 468 -7.41 2.99 47.51
C HIS A 468 -8.51 4.03 47.78
N LYS A 469 -8.18 5.33 47.74
CA LYS A 469 -9.18 6.42 47.89
C LYS A 469 -10.25 6.36 46.79
N LEU A 470 -9.83 6.22 45.53
CA LEU A 470 -10.74 6.10 44.38
C LEU A 470 -11.69 4.91 44.51
N LYS A 471 -11.16 3.74 44.92
CA LYS A 471 -11.94 2.51 45.06
C LYS A 471 -12.90 2.57 46.26
N HIS A 472 -12.52 3.18 47.37
CA HIS A 472 -13.32 3.21 48.61
C HIS A 472 -14.20 4.45 48.79
N ASN A 473 -14.46 5.19 47.70
CA ASN A 473 -15.23 6.44 47.72
C ASN A 473 -14.76 7.45 48.78
N VAL A 474 -13.45 7.67 48.85
CA VAL A 474 -12.84 8.71 49.69
C VAL A 474 -12.51 9.91 48.79
N PRO A 475 -12.90 11.14 49.16
CA PRO A 475 -12.62 12.33 48.36
C PRO A 475 -11.13 12.46 48.03
N ILE A 476 -10.82 12.60 46.75
CA ILE A 476 -9.47 12.90 46.26
C ILE A 476 -9.24 14.41 46.21
N THR A 477 -7.98 14.82 46.32
CA THR A 477 -7.53 16.21 46.25
C THR A 477 -6.72 16.45 44.96
N PRO A 478 -6.48 17.71 44.55
CA PRO A 478 -5.58 18.00 43.42
C PRO A 478 -4.17 17.42 43.60
N THR A 479 -3.68 17.34 44.84
CA THR A 479 -2.40 16.68 45.15
C THR A 479 -2.46 15.17 44.91
N ASP A 480 -3.60 14.53 45.18
CA ASP A 480 -3.79 13.11 44.86
C ASP A 480 -3.80 12.86 43.34
N ILE A 481 -4.30 13.81 42.53
CA ILE A 481 -4.25 13.71 41.06
C ILE A 481 -2.81 13.78 40.53
N GLU A 482 -1.98 14.67 41.07
CA GLU A 482 -0.57 14.74 40.70
C GLU A 482 0.18 13.47 41.12
N GLU A 483 -0.11 12.92 42.29
CA GLU A 483 0.41 11.62 42.73
C GLU A 483 -0.08 10.46 41.84
N LEU A 484 -1.32 10.51 41.35
CA LEU A 484 -1.84 9.52 40.40
C LEU A 484 -1.14 9.59 39.05
N LYS A 485 -0.88 10.80 38.52
CA LYS A 485 -0.09 10.99 37.30
C LYS A 485 1.32 10.44 37.48
N ARG A 486 1.96 10.75 38.60
CA ARG A 486 3.29 10.23 38.93
C ARG A 486 3.29 8.71 38.98
N LEU A 487 2.31 8.12 39.67
CA LEU A 487 2.17 6.68 39.78
C LEU A 487 2.02 6.01 38.41
N LEU A 488 1.23 6.58 37.50
CA LEU A 488 0.97 6.00 36.18
C LEU A 488 2.11 6.19 35.17
N PHE A 489 2.79 7.34 35.22
CA PHE A 489 3.66 7.77 34.12
C PHE A 489 5.15 7.93 34.49
N GLU A 490 5.50 8.12 35.77
CA GLU A 490 6.90 8.30 36.19
C GLU A 490 7.53 7.01 36.72
N THR A 491 6.72 6.02 37.11
CA THR A 491 7.20 4.70 37.57
C THR A 491 7.65 3.79 36.42
N GLY A 492 7.37 4.17 35.16
CA GLY A 492 7.86 3.50 33.94
C GLY A 492 7.10 2.23 33.54
N ASP A 493 6.17 1.75 34.36
CA ASP A 493 5.55 0.43 34.16
C ASP A 493 4.37 0.43 33.19
N VAL A 494 3.67 1.54 32.95
CA VAL A 494 2.46 1.55 32.11
C VAL A 494 2.65 2.22 30.76
N GLY A 495 3.59 3.17 30.65
CA GLY A 495 3.91 3.91 29.43
C GLY A 495 3.86 5.42 29.65
N THR A 496 3.88 6.20 28.56
CA THR A 496 3.94 7.67 28.61
C THR A 496 2.54 8.32 28.65
N PRO A 497 2.43 9.60 29.04
CA PRO A 497 1.18 10.38 28.90
C PRO A 497 0.70 10.44 27.44
N GLU A 498 1.61 10.49 26.47
CA GLU A 498 1.28 10.48 25.03
C GLU A 498 0.66 9.14 24.61
N ASP A 499 1.15 8.02 25.14
CA ASP A 499 0.54 6.70 24.91
C ASP A 499 -0.88 6.63 25.49
N PHE A 500 -1.09 7.25 26.67
CA PHE A 500 -2.39 7.33 27.32
C PHE A 500 -3.40 8.11 26.49
N GLU A 501 -3.02 9.33 26.06
CA GLU A 501 -3.89 10.19 25.25
C GLU A 501 -4.16 9.58 23.87
N ARG A 502 -3.20 8.83 23.30
CA ARG A 502 -3.43 8.07 22.06
C ARG A 502 -4.48 6.97 22.22
N VAL A 503 -4.45 6.23 23.33
CA VAL A 503 -5.34 5.06 23.54
C VAL A 503 -6.71 5.43 24.06
N TYR A 504 -6.79 6.44 24.94
CA TYR A 504 -8.03 6.81 25.64
C TYR A 504 -8.53 8.21 25.31
N GLY A 505 -7.81 8.98 24.48
CA GLY A 505 -8.13 10.39 24.23
C GLY A 505 -7.84 11.28 25.44
N LYS A 506 -8.11 12.58 25.26
CA LYS A 506 -7.93 13.56 26.33
C LYS A 506 -9.04 13.46 27.37
N GLN A 507 -8.67 13.08 28.59
CA GLN A 507 -9.61 12.94 29.71
C GLN A 507 -9.69 14.24 30.52
N GLU A 508 -10.90 14.75 30.73
CA GLU A 508 -11.14 15.98 31.51
C GLU A 508 -10.86 15.77 33.00
N HIS A 509 -11.20 14.59 33.54
CA HIS A 509 -11.00 14.23 34.94
C HIS A 509 -10.33 12.84 35.06
N LEU A 510 -9.02 12.83 35.32
CA LEU A 510 -8.23 11.59 35.40
C LEU A 510 -8.74 10.63 36.49
N GLY A 511 -9.12 11.15 37.66
CA GLY A 511 -9.62 10.33 38.77
C GLY A 511 -10.92 9.58 38.45
N LEU A 512 -11.87 10.25 37.76
CA LEU A 512 -13.12 9.64 37.30
C LEU A 512 -12.85 8.53 36.29
N PHE A 513 -11.95 8.78 35.35
CA PHE A 513 -11.56 7.81 34.34
C PHE A 513 -10.93 6.57 34.97
N ILE A 514 -9.94 6.75 35.85
CA ILE A 514 -9.30 5.61 36.52
C ILE A 514 -10.31 4.84 37.39
N ARG A 515 -11.21 5.54 38.09
CA ARG A 515 -12.29 4.87 38.84
C ARG A 515 -13.21 4.05 37.94
N SER A 516 -13.45 4.50 36.70
CA SER A 516 -14.25 3.72 35.75
C SER A 516 -13.58 2.43 35.29
N LEU A 517 -12.24 2.36 35.36
CA LEU A 517 -11.47 1.16 35.04
C LEU A 517 -11.41 0.18 36.22
N VAL A 518 -11.20 0.68 37.44
CA VAL A 518 -11.01 -0.19 38.63
C VAL A 518 -12.31 -0.57 39.35
N GLY A 519 -13.41 0.14 39.07
CA GLY A 519 -14.67 -0.03 39.77
C GLY A 519 -14.70 0.60 41.16
N LEU A 520 -15.86 0.53 41.82
CA LEU A 520 -16.05 1.00 43.20
C LEU A 520 -16.15 -0.19 44.16
N ASP A 521 -15.52 -0.11 45.33
CA ASP A 521 -15.70 -1.12 46.36
C ASP A 521 -17.18 -1.23 46.74
N ARG A 522 -17.68 -2.46 46.81
CA ARG A 522 -19.10 -2.73 47.02
C ARG A 522 -19.57 -2.31 48.41
N GLU A 523 -18.72 -2.46 49.42
CA GLU A 523 -19.05 -2.04 50.78
C GLU A 523 -19.00 -0.51 50.91
N ALA A 524 -18.08 0.16 50.21
CA ALA A 524 -18.07 1.62 50.10
C ALA A 524 -19.34 2.16 49.41
N ALA A 525 -19.75 1.53 48.30
CA ALA A 525 -21.00 1.86 47.61
C ALA A 525 -22.21 1.68 48.54
N LYS A 526 -22.35 0.52 49.19
CA LYS A 526 -23.42 0.28 50.18
C LYS A 526 -23.41 1.30 51.30
N LYS A 527 -22.22 1.67 51.82
CA LYS A 527 -22.08 2.66 52.89
C LYS A 527 -22.59 4.04 52.45
N ALA A 528 -22.31 4.45 51.21
CA ALA A 528 -22.85 5.70 50.67
C ALA A 528 -24.39 5.71 50.65
N PHE A 529 -25.02 4.56 50.38
CA PHE A 529 -26.48 4.40 50.41
C PHE A 529 -27.04 4.00 51.80
N SER A 530 -26.20 3.67 52.78
CA SER A 530 -26.63 3.07 54.04
C SER A 530 -27.48 4.01 54.91
N ASN A 531 -27.12 5.30 54.95
CA ASN A 531 -27.90 6.31 55.66
C ASN A 531 -29.31 6.41 55.05
N TYR A 532 -29.40 6.44 53.72
CA TYR A 532 -30.67 6.48 52.99
C TYR A 532 -31.51 5.21 53.20
N LEU A 533 -30.88 4.03 53.10
CA LEU A 533 -31.53 2.72 53.29
C LEU A 533 -32.04 2.48 54.72
N THR A 534 -31.49 3.16 55.73
CA THR A 534 -31.85 2.98 57.14
C THR A 534 -33.01 3.88 57.59
N GLU A 535 -33.15 5.06 56.98
CA GLU A 535 -34.15 6.07 57.37
C GLU A 535 -35.56 5.80 56.79
N HIS A 536 -35.67 4.95 55.76
CA HIS A 536 -36.90 4.74 55.01
C HIS A 536 -37.34 3.26 54.97
N ARG A 537 -38.66 3.02 54.94
CA ARG A 537 -39.24 1.68 54.71
C ARG A 537 -39.38 1.43 53.20
N PHE A 538 -38.33 0.92 52.55
CA PHE A 538 -38.38 0.57 51.13
C PHE A 538 -39.10 -0.76 50.87
N ASN A 539 -39.76 -0.86 49.73
CA ASN A 539 -40.31 -2.12 49.23
C ASN A 539 -39.23 -2.96 48.50
N SER A 540 -39.54 -4.22 48.19
CA SER A 540 -38.60 -5.14 47.53
C SER A 540 -38.08 -4.63 46.19
N THR A 541 -38.93 -3.96 45.41
CA THR A 541 -38.58 -3.39 44.09
C THR A 541 -37.59 -2.25 44.22
N GLN A 542 -37.79 -1.35 45.17
CA GLN A 542 -36.89 -0.23 45.46
C GLN A 542 -35.52 -0.71 45.96
N ILE A 543 -35.50 -1.73 46.82
CA ILE A 543 -34.24 -2.34 47.31
C ILE A 543 -33.48 -2.99 46.15
N GLN A 544 -34.16 -3.71 45.26
CA GLN A 544 -33.54 -4.29 44.07
C GLN A 544 -32.98 -3.23 43.12
N PHE A 545 -33.70 -2.12 42.93
CA PHE A 545 -33.23 -0.99 42.12
C PHE A 545 -31.94 -0.38 42.68
N ILE A 546 -31.88 -0.13 44.00
CA ILE A 546 -30.65 0.38 44.63
C ILE A 546 -29.51 -0.64 44.56
N ASN A 547 -29.78 -1.94 44.74
CA ASN A 547 -28.76 -2.97 44.58
C ASN A 547 -28.21 -3.03 43.15
N LEU A 548 -29.05 -2.80 42.14
CA LEU A 548 -28.62 -2.71 40.75
C LEU A 548 -27.69 -1.50 40.52
N ILE A 549 -28.00 -0.35 41.13
CA ILE A 549 -27.10 0.82 41.13
C ILE A 549 -25.76 0.47 41.80
N ILE A 550 -25.79 -0.18 42.96
CA ILE A 550 -24.59 -0.58 43.70
C ILE A 550 -23.75 -1.55 42.87
N ASP A 551 -24.38 -2.54 42.23
CA ASP A 551 -23.68 -3.52 41.38
C ASP A 551 -23.07 -2.85 40.15
N TYR A 552 -23.79 -1.89 39.55
CA TYR A 552 -23.28 -1.10 38.44
C TYR A 552 -22.08 -0.23 38.85
N LEU A 553 -22.18 0.48 39.98
CA LEU A 553 -21.07 1.25 40.55
C LEU A 553 -19.87 0.36 40.87
N SER A 554 -20.11 -0.87 41.36
CA SER A 554 -19.01 -1.77 41.65
C SER A 554 -18.24 -2.24 40.42
N GLN A 555 -18.91 -2.37 39.29
CA GLN A 555 -18.26 -2.80 38.03
C GLN A 555 -17.68 -1.62 37.25
N ASN A 556 -18.37 -0.48 37.24
CA ASN A 556 -18.08 0.63 36.33
C ASN A 556 -17.58 1.89 37.05
N GLY A 557 -17.51 1.88 38.39
CA GLY A 557 -16.96 2.95 39.23
C GLY A 557 -17.81 4.21 39.35
N VAL A 558 -18.56 4.55 38.30
CA VAL A 558 -19.41 5.73 38.18
C VAL A 558 -20.66 5.40 37.39
N ILE A 559 -21.74 6.15 37.61
CA ILE A 559 -22.97 6.06 36.83
C ILE A 559 -23.45 7.46 36.47
N GLU A 560 -23.79 7.65 35.20
CA GLU A 560 -24.45 8.87 34.74
C GLU A 560 -25.94 8.83 35.10
N PRO A 561 -26.52 9.91 35.64
CA PRO A 561 -27.94 9.96 36.01
C PRO A 561 -28.91 9.50 34.91
N SER A 562 -28.60 9.78 33.64
CA SER A 562 -29.41 9.36 32.50
C SER A 562 -29.54 7.83 32.37
N LYS A 563 -28.54 7.07 32.84
CA LYS A 563 -28.58 5.59 32.80
C LYS A 563 -29.70 5.00 33.64
N LEU A 564 -30.20 5.71 34.64
CA LEU A 564 -31.31 5.25 35.48
C LEU A 564 -32.66 5.26 34.74
N TYR A 565 -32.69 5.77 33.49
CA TYR A 565 -33.84 5.80 32.59
C TYR A 565 -33.64 4.90 31.36
N GLU A 566 -32.68 3.99 31.41
CA GLU A 566 -32.41 2.96 30.40
C GLU A 566 -32.53 1.55 31.02
N PRO A 567 -32.71 0.48 30.21
CA PRO A 567 -32.61 -0.88 30.72
C PRO A 567 -31.24 -1.14 31.39
N PRO A 568 -31.17 -1.90 32.50
CA PRO A 568 -32.24 -2.67 33.13
C PRO A 568 -33.09 -1.90 34.16
N TYR A 569 -32.87 -0.59 34.34
CA TYR A 569 -33.63 0.21 35.32
C TYR A 569 -35.08 0.45 34.89
N THR A 570 -35.32 0.58 33.58
CA THR A 570 -36.68 0.71 33.03
C THR A 570 -37.51 -0.57 33.11
N ASP A 571 -36.90 -1.71 33.43
CA ASP A 571 -37.62 -2.98 33.59
C ASP A 571 -38.46 -3.00 34.87
N PHE A 572 -38.10 -2.18 35.86
CA PHE A 572 -38.88 -1.97 37.08
C PHE A 572 -40.06 -1.01 36.86
N ASN A 573 -39.86 0.02 36.03
CA ASN A 573 -40.90 0.98 35.61
C ASN A 573 -40.45 1.71 34.34
N THR A 574 -41.36 1.91 33.39
CA THR A 574 -41.07 2.62 32.12
C THR A 574 -40.55 4.05 32.30
N SER A 575 -40.81 4.68 33.44
CA SER A 575 -40.29 5.99 33.81
C SER A 575 -38.97 5.95 34.60
N GLY A 576 -38.32 4.79 34.70
CA GLY A 576 -37.02 4.63 35.37
C GLY A 576 -37.08 4.99 36.85
N LEU A 577 -36.12 5.79 37.31
CA LEU A 577 -36.00 6.24 38.70
C LEU A 577 -37.29 6.88 39.24
N ASP A 578 -37.85 7.84 38.50
CA ASP A 578 -39.04 8.61 38.90
C ASP A 578 -40.32 7.75 38.92
N GLY A 579 -40.30 6.61 38.24
CA GLY A 579 -41.38 5.63 38.29
C GLY A 579 -41.34 4.71 39.51
N VAL A 580 -40.18 4.58 40.16
CA VAL A 580 -39.94 3.67 41.28
C VAL A 580 -39.85 4.41 42.62
N PHE A 581 -39.43 5.68 42.60
CA PHE A 581 -39.25 6.54 43.77
C PHE A 581 -40.09 7.82 43.65
N GLN A 582 -40.47 8.42 44.78
CA GLN A 582 -41.12 9.74 44.78
C GLN A 582 -40.08 10.83 44.49
N ASP A 583 -40.50 12.00 43.99
CA ASP A 583 -39.59 13.09 43.58
C ASP A 583 -38.49 13.40 44.61
N LYS A 584 -38.83 13.46 45.91
CA LYS A 584 -37.85 13.72 46.98
C LYS A 584 -36.81 12.61 47.15
N ASP A 585 -37.23 11.36 46.98
CA ASP A 585 -36.40 10.16 47.11
C ASP A 585 -35.50 10.00 45.88
N ALA A 586 -36.03 10.28 44.69
CA ALA A 586 -35.28 10.34 43.43
C ALA A 586 -34.17 11.41 43.50
N ASP A 587 -34.51 12.62 43.97
CA ASP A 587 -33.54 13.72 44.16
C ASP A 587 -32.42 13.34 45.14
N GLN A 588 -32.74 12.62 46.22
CA GLN A 588 -31.75 12.15 47.18
C GLN A 588 -30.80 11.11 46.57
N ILE A 589 -31.32 10.15 45.81
CA ILE A 589 -30.50 9.15 45.11
C ILE A 589 -29.56 9.83 44.11
N LEU A 590 -30.08 10.78 43.32
CA LEU A 590 -29.27 11.58 42.41
C LEU A 590 -28.21 12.41 43.14
N GLY A 591 -28.55 12.96 44.32
CA GLY A 591 -27.62 13.66 45.20
C GLY A 591 -26.46 12.78 45.67
N ILE A 592 -26.75 11.54 46.09
CA ILE A 592 -25.74 10.56 46.49
C ILE A 592 -24.82 10.22 45.31
N LEU A 593 -25.38 9.95 44.13
CA LEU A 593 -24.62 9.66 42.92
C LEU A 593 -23.72 10.83 42.50
N LYS A 594 -24.23 12.05 42.63
CA LYS A 594 -23.45 13.26 42.36
C LYS A 594 -22.31 13.43 43.36
N SER A 595 -22.53 13.15 44.65
CA SER A 595 -21.47 13.18 45.67
C SER A 595 -20.39 12.13 45.36
N ILE A 596 -20.79 10.89 45.10
CA ILE A 596 -19.88 9.80 44.71
C ILE A 596 -19.06 10.24 43.49
N ARG A 597 -19.68 10.84 42.47
CA ARG A 597 -18.97 11.37 41.31
C ARG A 597 -17.95 12.44 41.70
N GLN A 598 -18.35 13.43 42.48
CA GLN A 598 -17.49 14.53 42.91
C GLN A 598 -16.27 14.05 43.70
N ASP A 599 -16.41 13.00 44.50
CA ASP A 599 -15.31 12.43 45.29
C ASP A 599 -14.13 11.92 44.44
N ALA A 600 -14.29 11.72 43.12
CA ALA A 600 -13.22 11.33 42.20
C ALA A 600 -12.91 12.34 41.08
N ALA A 601 -13.52 13.53 41.09
CA ALA A 601 -13.45 14.49 39.97
C ALA A 601 -12.48 15.66 40.18
N ALA A 602 -11.69 15.65 41.27
CA ALA A 602 -10.90 16.80 41.75
C ALA A 602 -9.97 17.45 40.71
#